data_AF-K7WCT6-F1
#
_entry.id   AF-K7WCT6-F1
#
_cell.length_a   1.000
_cell.length_b   1.000
_cell.length_c   1.000
_cell.angle_alpha   90.00
_cell.angle_beta   90.00
_cell.angle_gamma   90.00
#
_symmetry.space_group_name_H-M   'P 1'
#
loop_
_entity.id
_entity.type
_entity.pdbx_description
1 polymer ?
#
loop_
_entity_poly.entity_id
_entity_poly.type
_entity_poly.pdbx_seq_one_letter_code
_entity_poly.pdbx_strand_id
1 'polypeptide(L)'
;MTLRTSVLDPAGVAVQSGLKQMGYDNVEQVRIGKYIELTIVAPDEMKARRDLNQICDQMLSNPVIENYRFDLIEVESQTGVF
;
A
#
# COMPACT_ATOMS: atom_id res chain seq x y z
N MET A 1 -1.28 -0.47 0.36
CA MET A 1 -1.96 -1.55 -0.40
C MET A 1 -1.84 -2.86 0.34
N THR A 2 -2.90 -3.65 0.41
CA THR A 2 -2.94 -4.91 1.16
C THR A 2 -3.72 -5.97 0.39
N LEU A 3 -3.34 -7.24 0.54
CA LEU A 3 -4.10 -8.36 -0.03
C LEU A 3 -5.51 -8.43 0.59
N ARG A 4 -6.53 -8.72 -0.23
CA ARG A 4 -7.89 -9.02 0.23
C ARG A 4 -7.86 -10.17 1.25
N THR A 5 -8.77 -10.15 2.23
CA THR A 5 -8.78 -11.11 3.34
C THR A 5 -8.91 -12.57 2.87
N SER A 6 -9.60 -12.80 1.75
CA SER A 6 -9.77 -14.13 1.14
C SER A 6 -8.54 -14.63 0.38
N VAL A 7 -7.54 -13.78 0.15
CA VAL A 7 -6.33 -14.12 -0.61
C VAL A 7 -5.24 -14.56 0.35
N LEU A 8 -4.67 -15.73 0.05
CA LEU A 8 -3.50 -16.28 0.75
C LEU A 8 -2.29 -15.36 0.55
N ASP A 9 -1.56 -15.11 1.63
CA ASP A 9 -0.30 -14.36 1.63
C ASP A 9 0.87 -15.31 1.99
N PRO A 10 1.52 -15.94 1.00
CA PRO A 10 2.64 -16.85 1.26
C PRO A 10 3.82 -16.16 1.97
N ALA A 11 4.06 -14.88 1.68
CA ALA A 11 5.16 -14.13 2.27
C ALA A 11 4.88 -13.82 3.74
N GLY A 12 3.65 -13.42 4.08
CA GLY A 12 3.21 -13.27 5.47
C GLY A 12 3.32 -14.56 6.28
N VAL A 13 2.90 -15.70 5.71
CA VAL A 13 3.03 -17.02 6.34
C VAL A 13 4.50 -17.39 6.60
N ALA A 14 5.39 -17.12 5.63
CA ALA A 14 6.81 -17.36 5.80
C ALA A 14 7.42 -16.50 6.93
N VAL A 15 7.08 -15.21 6.99
CA VAL A 15 7.53 -14.32 8.06
C VAL A 15 7.00 -14.74 9.42
N GLN A 16 5.71 -15.07 9.53
CA GLN A 16 5.14 -15.59 10.78
C GLN A 16 5.86 -16.86 11.27
N SER A 17 6.17 -17.77 10.35
CA SER A 17 6.92 -18.98 10.67
C SER A 17 8.33 -18.68 11.18
N GLY A 18 9.01 -17.69 10.58
CA GLY A 18 10.30 -17.19 11.04
C GLY A 18 10.23 -16.59 12.45
N LEU A 19 9.24 -15.73 12.71
CA LEU A 19 9.04 -15.11 14.03
C LEU A 19 8.81 -16.16 15.12
N LYS A 20 8.03 -17.20 14.82
CA LYS A 20 7.82 -18.33 15.74
C LYS A 20 9.13 -19.07 16.05
N GLN A 21 9.96 -19.34 15.05
CA GLN A 21 11.27 -19.97 15.25
C GLN A 21 12.21 -19.12 16.12
N MET A 22 12.02 -17.80 16.13
CA MET A 22 12.76 -16.87 16.99
C MET A 22 12.19 -16.74 18.41
N GLY A 23 11.11 -17.47 18.74
CA GLY A 23 10.49 -17.49 20.08
C GLY A 23 9.37 -16.46 20.28
N TYR A 24 8.90 -15.79 19.22
CA TYR A 24 7.77 -14.86 19.31
C TYR A 24 6.42 -15.58 19.15
N ASP A 25 6.03 -16.36 20.16
CA ASP A 25 4.79 -17.16 20.13
C ASP A 25 3.51 -16.30 20.22
N ASN A 26 3.62 -15.02 20.57
CA ASN A 26 2.50 -14.08 20.67
C ASN A 26 2.10 -13.45 19.32
N VAL A 27 2.77 -13.80 18.22
CA VAL A 27 2.42 -13.29 16.88
C VAL A 27 1.49 -14.27 16.18
N GLU A 28 0.19 -13.98 16.24
CA GLU A 28 -0.85 -14.88 15.74
C GLU A 28 -1.05 -14.82 14.22
N GLN A 29 -0.81 -13.67 13.61
CA GLN A 29 -1.01 -13.47 12.18
C GLN A 29 -0.09 -12.37 11.63
N VAL A 30 0.53 -12.65 10.49
CA VAL A 30 1.29 -11.66 9.71
C VAL A 30 0.66 -11.52 8.33
N ARG A 31 0.48 -10.27 7.88
CA ARG A 31 0.12 -9.94 6.49
C ARG A 31 1.08 -8.90 5.96
N ILE A 32 1.53 -9.09 4.73
CA ILE A 32 2.44 -8.20 4.03
C ILE A 32 1.66 -7.42 2.98
N GLY A 33 1.98 -6.13 2.90
CA GLY A 33 1.41 -5.20 1.94
C GLY A 33 2.49 -4.30 1.36
N LYS A 34 2.07 -3.40 0.46
CA LYS A 34 2.94 -2.39 -0.14
C LYS A 34 2.62 -1.01 0.44
N TYR A 35 3.65 -0.23 0.71
CA TYR A 35 3.56 1.19 1.01
C TYR A 35 4.17 1.95 -0.17
N ILE A 36 3.47 2.95 -0.70
CA ILE A 36 3.88 3.70 -1.89
C ILE A 36 3.67 5.19 -1.58
N GLU A 37 4.71 5.98 -1.78
CA GLU A 37 4.68 7.43 -1.72
C GLU A 37 4.93 7.99 -3.11
N LEU A 38 4.16 9.01 -3.49
CA LEU A 38 4.31 9.71 -4.76
C LEU A 38 3.84 11.15 -4.61
N THR A 39 4.39 12.02 -5.45
CA THR A 39 3.97 13.42 -5.55
C THR A 39 3.26 13.62 -6.87
N ILE A 40 2.09 14.27 -6.84
CA ILE A 40 1.32 14.64 -8.03
C ILE A 40 1.05 16.13 -8.02
N VAL A 41 1.11 16.74 -9.20
CA VAL A 41 0.72 18.14 -9.40
C VAL A 41 -0.70 18.16 -9.94
N ALA A 42 -1.59 18.88 -9.26
CA ALA A 42 -2.98 19.04 -9.64
C ALA A 42 -3.46 20.46 -9.31
N PRO A 43 -4.47 20.97 -10.04
CA PRO A 43 -5.02 22.31 -9.78
C PRO A 43 -5.76 22.42 -8.45
N ASP A 44 -6.29 21.30 -7.94
CA ASP A 44 -7.01 21.21 -6.67
C ASP A 44 -7.00 19.78 -6.13
N GLU A 45 -7.40 19.62 -4.86
CA GLU A 45 -7.47 18.32 -4.17
C GLU A 45 -8.44 17.35 -4.86
N MET A 46 -9.54 17.85 -5.44
CA MET A 46 -10.55 17.01 -6.09
C MET A 46 -9.98 16.32 -7.32
N LYS A 47 -9.24 17.05 -8.16
CA LYS A 47 -8.55 16.50 -9.32
C LYS A 47 -7.43 15.55 -8.90
N ALA A 48 -6.62 15.94 -7.90
CA ALA A 48 -5.57 15.09 -7.35
C ALA A 48 -6.12 13.73 -6.89
N ARG A 49 -7.23 13.76 -6.15
CA ARG A 49 -7.89 12.55 -5.65
C ARG A 49 -8.45 11.68 -6.77
N ARG A 50 -9.06 12.26 -7.80
CA ARG A 50 -9.56 11.51 -8.97
C ARG A 50 -8.42 10.82 -9.71
N ASP A 51 -7.32 11.54 -9.95
CA ASP A 51 -6.15 11.01 -10.64
C ASP A 51 -5.50 9.90 -9.83
N LEU A 52 -5.34 10.09 -8.52
CA LEU A 52 -4.77 9.07 -7.66
C LEU A 52 -5.62 7.80 -7.59
N ASN A 53 -6.95 7.91 -7.57
CA ASN A 53 -7.83 6.74 -7.68
C ASN A 53 -7.60 6.01 -9.01
N GLN A 54 -7.57 6.73 -10.13
CA GLN A 54 -7.35 6.13 -11.45
C GLN A 54 -5.98 5.45 -11.54
N ILE A 55 -4.93 6.09 -11.04
CA ILE A 55 -3.57 5.52 -11.00
C ILE A 55 -3.54 4.25 -10.14
N CYS A 56 -4.22 4.27 -8.98
CA CYS A 56 -4.32 3.10 -8.12
C CYS A 56 -5.04 1.94 -8.82
N ASP A 57 -6.18 2.21 -9.46
CA ASP A 57 -7.00 1.19 -10.12
C ASP A 57 -6.33 0.60 -11.36
N GLN A 58 -5.59 1.41 -12.12
CA GLN A 58 -5.02 1.00 -13.41
C GLN A 58 -3.62 0.40 -13.29
N MET A 59 -2.84 0.82 -12.29
CA MET A 59 -1.40 0.52 -12.27
C MET A 59 -0.91 0.00 -10.93
N LEU A 60 -1.21 0.69 -9.83
CA LEU A 60 -0.53 0.41 -8.57
C LEU A 60 -1.13 -0.80 -7.84
N SER A 61 -2.44 -0.99 -7.93
CA SER A 61 -3.16 -2.08 -7.26
C SER A 61 -3.59 -3.12 -8.27
N ASN A 62 -3.54 -4.39 -7.90
CA ASN A 62 -4.29 -5.43 -8.60
C ASN A 62 -5.71 -5.54 -7.97
N PRO A 63 -6.76 -4.97 -8.58
CA PRO A 63 -8.09 -4.88 -7.95
C PRO A 63 -8.74 -6.23 -7.67
N VAL A 64 -8.31 -7.30 -8.35
CA VAL A 64 -8.84 -8.66 -8.14
C VAL A 64 -8.42 -9.22 -6.79
N ILE A 65 -7.18 -8.95 -6.36
CA ILE A 65 -6.57 -9.60 -5.19
C ILE A 65 -6.11 -8.64 -4.10
N GLU A 66 -6.01 -7.34 -4.39
CA GLU A 66 -5.56 -6.30 -3.47
C GLU A 66 -6.66 -5.27 -3.20
N ASN A 67 -6.60 -4.68 -2.01
CA ASN A 67 -7.26 -3.45 -1.64
C ASN A 67 -6.21 -2.34 -1.52
N TYR A 68 -6.59 -1.10 -1.79
CA TYR A 68 -5.77 0.06 -1.47
C TYR A 68 -6.54 1.08 -0.65
N ARG A 69 -5.77 1.92 0.04
CA ARG A 69 -6.18 3.14 0.71
C ARG A 69 -5.04 4.13 0.50
N PHE A 70 -5.38 5.40 0.44
CA PHE A 70 -4.40 6.47 0.38
C PHE A 70 -4.87 7.63 1.25
N ASP A 71 -3.89 8.33 1.80
CA ASP A 71 -4.04 9.64 2.39
C ASP A 71 -3.42 10.64 1.41
N LEU A 72 -4.01 11.82 1.33
CA LEU A 72 -3.54 12.89 0.46
C LEU A 72 -3.22 14.09 1.34
N ILE A 73 -2.01 14.62 1.18
CA ILE A 73 -1.53 15.80 1.89
C ILE A 73 -1.05 16.81 0.85
N GLU A 74 -1.43 18.07 1.04
CA GLU A 74 -0.86 19.16 0.26
C GLU A 74 0.58 19.38 0.74
N VAL A 75 1.51 19.44 -0.21
CA VAL A 75 2.92 19.67 0.06
C VAL A 75 3.39 20.84 -0.80
N GLU A 76 4.29 21.65 -0.26
CA GLU A 76 4.97 22.66 -1.07
C GLU A 76 5.69 21.97 -2.23
N SER A 77 5.55 22.51 -3.43
CA SER A 77 6.20 21.97 -4.61
C SER A 77 7.71 21.99 -4.41
N GLN A 78 8.30 20.83 -4.11
CA GLN A 78 9.74 20.63 -4.21
C GLN A 78 10.09 20.64 -5.69
N THR A 79 10.26 21.85 -6.22
CA THR A 79 10.80 22.05 -7.57
C THR A 79 12.28 21.72 -7.48
N GLY A 80 12.60 20.45 -7.71
CA GLY A 80 13.96 19.92 -7.75
C GLY A 80 14.32 19.08 -6.53
N VAL A 81 14.31 17.76 -6.68
CA VAL A 81 15.53 16.92 -6.76
C VAL A 81 15.13 15.61 -7.46
N PHE A 82 15.33 15.57 -8.77
CA PHE A 82 15.75 14.36 -9.48
C PHE A 82 16.89 14.77 -10.41
#